data_AF-A0A7X0BTZ7-F1
#
_entry.id   AF-A0A7X0BTZ7-F1
#
_cell.length_a   1.000
_cell.length_b   1.000
_cell.length_c   1.000
_cell.angle_alpha   90.00
_cell.angle_beta   90.00
_cell.angle_gamma   90.00
#
_symmetry.space_group_name_H-M   'P 1'
#
loop_
_entity.id
_entity.type
_entity.pdbx_description
1 polymer ?
#
loop_
_entity_poly.entity_id
_entity_poly.type
_entity_poly.pdbx_seq_one_letter_code
_entity_poly.pdbx_strand_id
1 'polypeptide(L)'
;MNALRVLREAAYFYSHNFLRIALLCLPLLLLERLSELALREQFGHWPEGALQLLFGVLFYPLYTGMLILFLDARSQGRDASAAELFGRALQLWPGFALLTALTSVLVMLGLSLMLLPGMILIVLLAFAEYLLVLRGQSPLEAMRGSIRLVRGQFLPLAGCIFSVLIPLWLLDAWLADRLSAEPVADLLSGGLSGLLQLFVSVVVFRYFMLLEQRPQLEPRDH
;
A
#
# COMPACT_ATOMS: atom_id res chain seq x y z
N MET A 1 -5.45 -7.05 20.82
CA MET A 1 -4.76 -7.79 19.74
C MET A 1 -3.27 -7.59 19.92
N ASN A 2 -2.48 -8.65 19.98
CA ASN A 2 -1.03 -8.49 20.10
C ASN A 2 -0.48 -8.06 18.73
N ALA A 3 -0.16 -6.77 18.59
CA ALA A 3 0.43 -6.20 17.38
C ALA A 3 1.65 -7.01 16.89
N LEU A 4 2.48 -7.46 17.83
CA LEU A 4 3.63 -8.33 17.57
C LEU A 4 3.26 -9.65 16.89
N ARG A 5 2.09 -10.23 17.21
CA ARG A 5 1.62 -11.47 16.56
C ARG A 5 1.24 -11.21 15.10
N VAL A 6 0.54 -10.11 14.83
CA VAL A 6 0.18 -9.70 13.46
C VAL A 6 1.43 -9.46 12.62
N LEU A 7 2.41 -8.73 13.18
CA LEU A 7 3.68 -8.47 12.50
C LEU A 7 4.46 -9.77 12.21
N ARG A 8 4.52 -10.69 13.17
CA ARG A 8 5.21 -11.98 12.99
C ARG A 8 4.54 -12.85 11.93
N GLU A 9 3.21 -12.95 11.95
CA GLU A 9 2.45 -13.72 10.96
C GLU A 9 2.57 -13.10 9.55
N ALA A 10 2.53 -11.77 9.46
CA ALA A 10 2.78 -11.06 8.22
C ALA A 10 4.21 -11.29 7.72
N ALA A 11 5.23 -11.20 8.58
CA ALA A 11 6.64 -11.39 8.23
C ALA A 11 6.91 -12.84 7.76
N TYR A 12 6.33 -13.83 8.43
CA TYR A 12 6.41 -15.22 8.00
C TYR A 12 5.75 -15.42 6.64
N PHE A 13 4.55 -14.87 6.43
CA PHE A 13 3.87 -14.98 5.13
C PHE A 13 4.66 -14.29 4.00
N TYR A 14 5.16 -13.08 4.27
CA TYR A 14 5.90 -12.28 3.31
C TYR A 14 7.21 -12.96 2.92
N SER A 15 7.99 -13.44 3.88
CA SER A 15 9.24 -14.18 3.61
C SER A 15 8.99 -15.50 2.88
N HIS A 16 7.96 -16.26 3.25
CA HIS A 16 7.64 -17.53 2.60
C HIS A 16 7.12 -17.35 1.16
N ASN A 17 6.41 -16.27 0.87
CA ASN A 17 5.89 -15.97 -0.47
C ASN A 17 6.69 -14.90 -1.20
N PHE A 18 7.87 -14.52 -0.69
CA PHE A 18 8.64 -13.37 -1.16
C PHE A 18 8.92 -13.47 -2.66
N LEU A 19 9.36 -14.63 -3.13
CA LEU A 19 9.66 -14.84 -4.54
C LEU A 19 8.44 -14.63 -5.44
N ARG A 20 7.25 -15.11 -5.01
CA ARG A 20 6.01 -14.91 -5.77
C ARG A 20 5.59 -13.43 -5.76
N ILE A 21 5.68 -12.76 -4.61
CA ILE A 21 5.36 -11.33 -4.49
C ILE A 21 6.31 -10.51 -5.36
N ALA A 22 7.61 -10.80 -5.32
CA ALA A 22 8.62 -10.15 -6.15
C ALA A 22 8.34 -10.40 -7.64
N LEU A 23 8.09 -11.63 -8.07
CA LEU A 23 7.78 -11.92 -9.48
C LEU A 23 6.51 -11.22 -9.98
N LEU A 24 5.51 -11.01 -9.11
CA LEU A 24 4.27 -10.32 -9.47
C LEU A 24 4.43 -8.79 -9.49
N CYS A 25 5.12 -8.22 -8.50
CA CYS A 25 5.11 -6.77 -8.27
C CYS A 25 6.40 -6.08 -8.74
N LEU A 26 7.55 -6.75 -8.68
CA LEU A 26 8.85 -6.17 -9.06
C LEU A 26 8.87 -5.68 -10.51
N PRO A 27 8.31 -6.39 -11.53
CA PRO A 27 8.29 -5.88 -12.89
C PRO A 27 7.54 -4.55 -13.01
N LEU A 28 6.42 -4.40 -12.29
CA LEU A 28 5.63 -3.17 -12.27
C LEU A 28 6.33 -2.05 -11.50
N LEU A 29 6.97 -2.36 -10.38
CA LEU A 29 7.77 -1.40 -9.59
C LEU A 29 8.97 -0.88 -10.41
N LEU A 30 9.69 -1.77 -11.09
CA LEU A 30 10.79 -1.37 -11.96
C LEU A 30 10.29 -0.56 -13.17
N LEU A 31 9.13 -0.92 -13.73
CA LEU A 31 8.52 -0.18 -14.82
C LEU A 31 8.11 1.24 -14.39
N GLU A 32 7.56 1.40 -13.19
CA GLU A 32 7.27 2.71 -12.58
C GLU A 32 8.54 3.56 -12.52
N ARG A 33 9.61 3.02 -11.91
CA ARG A 33 10.90 3.73 -11.76
C ARG A 33 11.59 4.04 -13.09
N LEU A 34 11.56 3.11 -14.05
CA LEU A 34 12.08 3.35 -15.39
C LEU A 34 11.29 4.45 -16.11
N SER A 35 9.97 4.49 -15.92
CA SER A 35 9.12 5.52 -16.50
C SER A 35 9.41 6.89 -15.89
N GLU A 36 9.59 6.95 -14.57
CA GLU A 36 10.04 8.15 -13.86
C GLU A 36 11.38 8.66 -14.39
N LEU A 37 12.37 7.77 -14.52
CA LEU A 37 13.70 8.13 -15.02
C LEU A 37 13.67 8.60 -16.48
N ALA A 38 12.97 7.88 -17.36
CA ALA A 38 12.89 8.19 -18.79
C ALA A 38 12.16 9.50 -19.08
N LEU A 39 11.18 9.85 -18.24
CA LEU A 39 10.34 11.04 -18.40
C LEU A 39 10.83 12.22 -17.54
N ARG A 40 11.86 12.03 -16.73
CA ARG A 40 12.41 13.07 -15.85
C ARG A 40 12.82 14.34 -16.59
N GLU A 41 13.39 14.22 -17.79
CA GLU A 41 13.75 15.40 -18.60
C GLU A 41 12.54 16.13 -19.17
N GLN A 42 11.50 15.38 -19.58
CA GLN A 42 10.29 15.95 -20.18
C GLN A 42 9.41 16.65 -19.14
N PHE A 43 9.36 16.10 -17.92
CA PHE A 43 8.53 16.63 -16.84
C PHE A 43 9.34 17.32 -15.73
N GLY A 44 10.64 17.53 -15.90
CA GLY A 44 11.51 18.11 -14.86
C GLY A 44 11.13 19.53 -14.44
N HIS A 45 10.26 20.20 -15.19
CA HIS A 45 9.68 21.49 -14.85
C HIS A 45 8.45 21.39 -13.91
N TRP A 46 7.90 20.20 -13.69
CA TRP A 46 6.82 19.96 -12.74
C TRP A 46 7.39 19.85 -11.32
N PRO A 47 6.62 20.24 -10.28
CA PRO A 47 6.98 19.97 -8.91
C PRO A 47 7.18 18.46 -8.69
N GLU A 48 8.22 18.06 -7.96
CA GLU A 48 8.55 16.64 -7.71
C GLU A 48 7.36 15.87 -7.13
N GLY A 49 6.60 16.48 -6.21
CA GLY A 49 5.41 15.86 -5.63
C GLY A 49 4.27 15.61 -6.63
N ALA A 50 4.19 16.41 -7.70
CA ALA A 50 3.19 16.20 -8.75
C ALA A 50 3.56 15.02 -9.65
N LEU A 51 4.85 14.84 -9.93
CA LEU A 51 5.34 13.66 -10.68
C LEU A 51 5.13 12.37 -9.88
N GLN A 52 5.51 12.39 -8.60
CA GLN A 52 5.28 11.25 -7.71
C GLN A 52 3.80 10.85 -7.66
N LEU A 53 2.89 11.83 -7.60
CA LEU A 53 1.46 11.58 -7.65
C LEU A 53 1.02 10.97 -8.99
N LEU A 54 1.51 11.49 -10.12
CA LEU A 54 1.17 11.00 -11.45
C LEU A 54 1.55 9.52 -11.63
N PHE A 55 2.81 9.19 -11.35
CA PHE A 55 3.31 7.82 -11.47
C PHE A 55 2.67 6.89 -10.44
N GLY A 56 2.51 7.37 -9.20
CA GLY A 56 1.79 6.63 -8.17
C GLY A 56 0.37 6.28 -8.60
N VAL A 57 -0.42 7.23 -9.10
CA VAL A 57 -1.80 6.97 -9.56
C VAL A 57 -1.84 5.99 -10.74
N LEU A 58 -0.82 5.98 -11.59
CA LEU A 58 -0.75 5.09 -12.75
C LEU A 58 -0.34 3.65 -12.37
N PHE A 59 0.70 3.49 -11.55
CA PHE A 59 1.34 2.21 -11.27
C PHE A 59 0.90 1.57 -9.95
N TYR A 60 0.75 2.36 -8.87
CA TYR A 60 0.39 1.85 -7.54
C TYR A 60 -0.87 0.99 -7.52
N PRO A 61 -1.98 1.38 -8.16
CA PRO A 61 -3.18 0.56 -8.19
C PRO A 61 -2.97 -0.83 -8.82
N LEU A 62 -2.04 -0.96 -9.77
CA LEU A 62 -1.77 -2.22 -10.46
C LEU A 62 -1.04 -3.18 -9.53
N TYR A 63 0.14 -2.80 -9.01
CA TYR A 63 0.92 -3.72 -8.17
C TYR A 63 0.26 -3.96 -6.81
N THR A 64 -0.35 -2.94 -6.20
CA THR A 64 -1.05 -3.09 -4.92
C THR A 64 -2.35 -3.87 -5.10
N GLY A 65 -3.11 -3.64 -6.17
CA GLY A 65 -4.29 -4.42 -6.51
C GLY A 65 -3.96 -5.91 -6.72
N MET A 66 -2.90 -6.20 -7.48
CA MET A 66 -2.41 -7.57 -7.65
C MET A 66 -2.00 -8.21 -6.32
N LEU A 67 -1.28 -7.47 -5.47
CA LEU A 67 -0.87 -7.95 -4.16
C LEU A 67 -2.10 -8.28 -3.29
N ILE A 68 -3.08 -7.39 -3.19
CA ILE A 68 -4.28 -7.61 -2.39
C ILE A 68 -5.05 -8.84 -2.89
N LEU A 69 -5.25 -8.97 -4.21
CA LEU A 69 -5.92 -10.13 -4.81
C LEU A 69 -5.14 -11.44 -4.60
N PHE A 70 -3.80 -11.38 -4.65
CA PHE A 70 -2.94 -12.52 -4.34
C PHE A 70 -3.08 -12.95 -2.88
N LEU A 71 -3.08 -11.99 -1.96
CA LEU A 71 -3.26 -12.23 -0.53
C LEU A 71 -4.63 -12.86 -0.23
N ASP A 72 -5.68 -12.35 -0.88
CA ASP A 72 -7.04 -12.89 -0.77
C ASP A 72 -7.12 -14.33 -1.27
N ALA A 73 -6.65 -14.60 -2.50
CA ALA A 73 -6.63 -15.95 -3.08
C ALA A 73 -5.88 -16.94 -2.17
N ARG A 74 -4.69 -16.56 -1.69
CA ARG A 74 -3.90 -17.40 -0.76
C ARG A 74 -4.60 -17.61 0.58
N SER A 75 -5.31 -16.61 1.10
CA SER A 75 -6.06 -16.74 2.35
C SER A 75 -7.22 -17.74 2.24
N GLN A 76 -7.77 -17.89 1.03
CA GLN A 76 -8.83 -18.85 0.70
C GLN A 76 -8.28 -20.22 0.26
N GLY A 77 -6.96 -20.43 0.30
CA GLY A 77 -6.33 -21.68 -0.16
C GLY A 77 -6.34 -21.87 -1.68
N ARG A 78 -6.59 -20.81 -2.45
CA ARG A 78 -6.58 -20.83 -3.92
C ARG A 78 -5.24 -20.35 -4.45
N ASP A 79 -4.81 -20.95 -5.57
CA ASP A 79 -3.69 -20.46 -6.36
C ASP A 79 -4.25 -19.70 -7.58
N ALA A 80 -4.09 -18.38 -7.59
CA ALA A 80 -4.45 -17.53 -8.72
C ALA A 80 -3.24 -17.32 -9.64
N SER A 81 -3.45 -17.38 -10.95
CA SER A 81 -2.39 -17.13 -11.93
C SER A 81 -2.05 -15.64 -12.00
N ALA A 82 -0.81 -15.30 -12.37
CA ALA A 82 -0.39 -13.90 -12.53
C ALA A 82 -1.26 -13.13 -13.54
N ALA A 83 -1.66 -13.79 -14.63
CA ALA A 83 -2.51 -13.21 -15.66
C ALA A 83 -3.93 -12.91 -15.14
N GLU A 84 -4.50 -13.81 -14.32
CA GLU A 84 -5.82 -13.60 -13.70
C GLU A 84 -5.78 -12.42 -12.72
N LEU A 85 -4.75 -12.36 -11.88
CA LEU A 85 -4.55 -11.28 -10.91
C LEU A 85 -4.37 -9.93 -11.62
N PHE A 86 -3.55 -9.88 -12.66
CA PHE A 86 -3.31 -8.68 -13.45
C PHE A 86 -4.58 -8.24 -14.20
N GLY A 87 -5.32 -9.18 -14.80
CA GLY A 87 -6.59 -8.88 -15.48
C GLY A 87 -7.64 -8.28 -14.54
N ARG A 88 -7.76 -8.82 -13.31
CA ARG A 88 -8.66 -8.23 -12.30
C ARG A 88 -8.15 -6.87 -11.80
N ALA A 89 -6.85 -6.72 -11.58
CA ALA A 89 -6.28 -5.43 -11.18
C ALA A 89 -6.53 -4.34 -12.22
N LEU A 90 -6.41 -4.66 -13.52
CA LEU A 90 -6.75 -3.76 -14.63
C LEU A 90 -8.21 -3.32 -14.64
N GLN A 91 -9.15 -4.24 -14.34
CA GLN A 91 -10.56 -3.89 -14.25
C GLN A 91 -10.87 -2.93 -13.08
N LEU A 92 -10.17 -3.10 -11.96
CA LEU A 92 -10.29 -2.24 -10.78
C LEU A 92 -9.50 -0.93 -10.91
N TRP A 93 -8.59 -0.84 -11.90
CA TRP A 93 -7.64 0.25 -12.04
C TRP A 93 -8.27 1.64 -12.02
N PRO A 94 -9.35 1.96 -12.76
CA PRO A 94 -9.88 3.33 -12.76
C PRO A 94 -10.39 3.77 -11.37
N GLY A 95 -11.09 2.87 -10.68
CA GLY A 95 -11.61 3.15 -9.34
C GLY A 95 -10.47 3.27 -8.33
N PHE A 96 -9.49 2.38 -8.41
CA PHE A 96 -8.35 2.39 -7.50
C PHE A 96 -7.42 3.59 -7.78
N ALA A 97 -7.14 3.94 -9.03
CA ALA A 97 -6.43 5.16 -9.40
C ALA A 97 -7.09 6.41 -8.82
N LEU A 98 -8.42 6.52 -8.91
CA LEU A 98 -9.17 7.62 -8.28
C LEU A 98 -9.04 7.59 -6.76
N LEU A 99 -9.14 6.42 -6.12
CA LEU A 99 -8.93 6.27 -4.69
C LEU A 99 -7.53 6.75 -4.30
N THR A 100 -6.48 6.25 -4.97
CA THR A 100 -5.09 6.62 -4.72
C THR A 100 -4.85 8.11 -4.91
N ALA A 101 -5.45 8.72 -5.94
CA ALA A 101 -5.36 10.16 -6.16
C ALA A 101 -5.99 10.95 -4.99
N LEU A 102 -7.20 10.58 -4.58
CA LEU A 102 -7.92 11.25 -3.49
C LEU A 102 -7.20 11.09 -2.15
N THR A 103 -6.75 9.88 -1.81
CA THR A 103 -6.04 9.62 -0.56
C THR A 103 -4.69 10.31 -0.54
N SER A 104 -3.93 10.27 -1.64
CA SER A 104 -2.62 10.94 -1.75
C SER A 104 -2.76 12.44 -1.58
N VAL A 105 -3.70 13.09 -2.28
CA VAL A 105 -3.94 14.53 -2.13
C VAL A 105 -4.31 14.87 -0.68
N LEU A 106 -5.18 14.07 -0.05
CA LEU A 106 -5.60 14.32 1.33
C LEU A 106 -4.42 14.16 2.31
N VAL A 107 -3.59 13.13 2.13
CA VAL A 107 -2.38 12.92 2.93
C VAL A 107 -1.37 14.04 2.72
N MET A 108 -1.12 14.46 1.46
CA MET A 108 -0.24 15.58 1.15
C MET A 108 -0.72 16.87 1.82
N LEU A 109 -2.01 17.21 1.67
CA LEU A 109 -2.61 18.37 2.36
C LEU A 109 -2.49 18.26 3.88
N GLY A 110 -2.71 17.06 4.42
CA GLY A 110 -2.50 16.76 5.83
C GLY A 110 -1.08 17.08 6.27
N LEU A 111 -0.08 16.51 5.60
CA LEU A 111 1.34 16.73 5.90
C LEU A 111 1.75 18.20 5.75
N SER A 112 1.19 18.92 4.77
CA SER A 112 1.47 20.35 4.55
C SER A 112 0.87 21.26 5.63
N LEU A 113 -0.30 20.93 6.17
CA LEU A 113 -0.94 21.73 7.23
C LEU A 113 -0.24 21.56 8.58
N MET A 114 0.24 20.35 8.88
CA MET A 114 1.09 19.98 10.01
C MET A 114 1.44 18.49 9.81
N LEU A 115 2.64 18.02 10.16
CA LEU A 115 3.01 16.61 9.96
C LEU A 115 2.00 15.61 10.57
N LEU A 116 1.40 15.98 11.71
CA LEU A 116 0.48 15.15 12.49
C LEU A 116 -0.83 14.80 11.76
N PRO A 117 -1.61 15.73 11.16
CA PRO A 117 -2.80 15.39 10.39
C PRO A 117 -2.54 14.44 9.21
N GLY A 118 -1.39 14.57 8.52
CA GLY A 118 -1.02 13.63 7.47
C GLY A 118 -0.84 12.20 7.99
N MET A 119 -0.15 12.03 9.12
CA MET A 119 0.01 10.73 9.78
C MET A 119 -1.32 10.11 10.21
N ILE A 120 -2.24 10.93 10.74
CA ILE A 120 -3.58 10.47 11.13
C ILE A 120 -4.34 9.94 9.90
N LEU A 121 -4.26 10.65 8.77
CA LEU A 121 -4.92 10.26 7.53
C LEU A 121 -4.40 8.94 6.96
N ILE A 122 -3.09 8.70 7.02
CA ILE A 122 -2.49 7.41 6.62
C ILE A 122 -3.17 6.25 7.36
N VAL A 123 -3.34 6.38 8.69
CA VAL A 123 -3.96 5.34 9.50
C VAL A 123 -5.47 5.24 9.24
N LEU A 124 -6.18 6.38 9.15
CA LEU A 124 -7.62 6.43 8.91
C LEU A 124 -8.03 5.83 7.56
N LEU A 125 -7.18 5.97 6.55
CA LEU A 125 -7.43 5.51 5.18
C LEU A 125 -6.78 4.16 4.87
N ALA A 126 -6.05 3.57 5.82
CA ALA A 126 -5.30 2.33 5.62
C ALA A 126 -6.16 1.18 5.09
N PHE A 127 -7.46 1.11 5.43
CA PHE A 127 -8.35 0.03 4.97
C PHE A 127 -9.09 0.33 3.66
N ALA A 128 -8.98 1.55 3.12
CA ALA A 128 -9.79 1.96 1.97
C ALA A 128 -9.50 1.10 0.73
N GLU A 129 -8.23 0.79 0.48
CA GLU A 129 -7.81 -0.01 -0.68
C GLU A 129 -8.39 -1.43 -0.63
N TYR A 130 -8.43 -2.04 0.56
CA TYR A 130 -9.00 -3.37 0.76
C TYR A 130 -10.52 -3.37 0.59
N LEU A 131 -11.20 -2.32 1.06
CA LEU A 131 -12.65 -2.19 0.87
C LEU A 131 -13.02 -1.99 -0.61
N LEU A 132 -12.19 -1.28 -1.37
CA LEU A 132 -12.39 -1.14 -2.81
C LEU A 132 -12.13 -2.48 -3.52
N VAL A 133 -10.98 -3.10 -3.28
CA VAL A 133 -10.56 -4.31 -4.02
C VAL A 133 -11.37 -5.54 -3.64
N LEU A 134 -11.58 -5.78 -2.34
CA LEU A 134 -12.22 -7.01 -1.84
C LEU A 134 -13.74 -6.89 -1.75
N ARG A 135 -14.26 -5.68 -1.50
CA ARG A 135 -15.71 -5.45 -1.37
C ARG A 135 -16.34 -4.70 -2.54
N GLY A 136 -15.56 -4.31 -3.55
CA GLY A 136 -16.05 -3.61 -4.73
C GLY A 136 -16.67 -2.24 -4.43
N GLN A 137 -16.31 -1.62 -3.31
CA GLN A 137 -16.86 -0.31 -2.92
C GLN A 137 -16.35 0.80 -3.83
N SER A 138 -17.17 1.83 -4.03
CA SER A 138 -16.70 3.04 -4.71
C SER A 138 -15.61 3.75 -3.88
N PRO A 139 -14.71 4.55 -4.50
CA PRO A 139 -13.59 5.16 -3.79
C PRO A 139 -13.99 5.96 -2.54
N LEU A 140 -15.04 6.77 -2.64
CA LEU A 140 -15.53 7.58 -1.52
C LEU A 140 -16.17 6.72 -0.42
N GLU A 141 -16.89 5.66 -0.79
CA GLU A 141 -17.46 4.73 0.19
C GLU A 141 -16.37 3.96 0.92
N ALA A 142 -15.34 3.53 0.19
CA ALA A 142 -14.18 2.83 0.75
C ALA A 142 -13.42 3.69 1.76
N MET A 143 -13.19 4.98 1.45
CA MET A 143 -12.58 5.93 2.40
C MET A 143 -13.42 6.08 3.68
N ARG A 144 -14.73 6.29 3.53
CA ARG A 144 -15.65 6.41 4.69
C ARG A 144 -15.72 5.12 5.49
N GLY A 145 -15.74 3.97 4.82
CA GLY A 145 -15.70 2.65 5.42
C GLY A 145 -14.42 2.42 6.22
N SER A 146 -13.27 2.81 5.67
CA SER A 146 -11.99 2.74 6.34
C SER A 146 -12.00 3.53 7.65
N ILE A 147 -12.43 4.80 7.61
CA ILE A 147 -12.51 5.66 8.81
C ILE A 147 -13.39 5.01 9.88
N ARG A 148 -14.54 4.45 9.52
CA ARG A 148 -15.42 3.75 10.47
C ARG A 148 -14.73 2.53 11.07
N LEU A 149 -14.03 1.75 10.26
CA LEU A 149 -13.35 0.54 10.71
C LEU A 149 -12.15 0.86 11.63
N VAL A 150 -11.48 2.00 11.43
CA VAL A 150 -10.32 2.41 12.24
C VAL A 150 -10.71 2.97 13.60
N ARG A 151 -11.89 3.60 13.76
CA ARG A 151 -12.29 4.33 14.99
C ARG A 151 -12.14 3.55 16.30
N GLY A 152 -12.33 2.22 16.30
CA GLY A 152 -12.20 1.38 17.50
C GLY A 152 -10.78 0.86 17.78
N GLN A 153 -9.83 1.08 16.88
CA GLN A 153 -8.51 0.44 16.90
C GLN A 153 -7.41 1.26 16.23
N PHE A 154 -7.58 2.57 16.25
CA PHE A 154 -6.62 3.51 15.71
C PHE A 154 -5.23 3.31 16.31
N LEU A 155 -5.12 3.25 17.64
CA LEU A 155 -3.81 3.18 18.31
C LEU A 155 -3.05 1.87 18.02
N PRO A 156 -3.69 0.67 18.13
CA PRO A 156 -3.02 -0.57 17.74
C PRO A 156 -2.66 -0.62 16.25
N LEU A 157 -3.53 -0.12 15.37
CA LEU A 157 -3.26 -0.08 13.92
C LEU A 157 -2.11 0.88 13.59
N ALA A 158 -2.13 2.08 14.17
CA ALA A 158 -1.05 3.07 14.03
C ALA A 158 0.27 2.48 14.51
N GLY A 159 0.28 1.81 15.68
CA GLY A 159 1.46 1.10 16.17
C GLY A 159 1.99 0.07 15.19
N CYS A 160 1.12 -0.77 14.60
CA CYS A 160 1.51 -1.73 13.57
C CYS A 160 2.10 -1.04 12.32
N ILE A 161 1.40 -0.05 11.76
CA ILE A 161 1.82 0.63 10.53
C ILE A 161 3.16 1.34 10.77
N PHE A 162 3.26 2.19 11.79
CA PHE A 162 4.46 2.98 12.03
C PHE A 162 5.65 2.15 12.51
N SER A 163 5.42 1.01 13.18
CA SER A 163 6.51 0.08 13.53
C SER A 163 7.24 -0.49 12.31
N VAL A 164 6.57 -0.51 11.14
CA VAL A 164 7.15 -0.97 9.87
C VAL A 164 7.59 0.22 9.03
N LEU A 165 6.75 1.24 8.94
CA LEU A 165 6.97 2.40 8.09
C LEU A 165 8.19 3.22 8.51
N ILE A 166 8.40 3.44 9.81
CA ILE A 166 9.52 4.22 10.32
C ILE A 166 10.86 3.55 9.93
N PRO A 167 11.12 2.27 10.25
CA PRO A 167 12.34 1.59 9.81
C PRO A 167 12.56 1.62 8.29
N LEU A 168 11.49 1.49 7.50
CA LEU A 168 11.59 1.56 6.04
C LEU A 168 12.01 2.96 5.57
N TRP A 169 11.40 4.02 6.10
CA TRP A 169 11.81 5.38 5.77
C TRP A 169 13.26 5.69 6.18
N LEU A 170 13.72 5.19 7.33
CA LEU A 170 15.12 5.31 7.73
C LEU A 170 16.05 4.57 6.77
N LEU A 171 15.66 3.37 6.34
CA LEU A 171 16.41 2.58 5.37
C LEU A 171 16.48 3.29 4.01
N ASP A 172 15.36 3.83 3.53
CA ASP A 172 15.29 4.57 2.26
C ASP A 172 16.17 5.82 2.31
N ALA A 173 16.10 6.59 3.39
CA ALA A 173 16.96 7.76 3.57
C ALA A 173 18.45 7.38 3.60
N TRP A 174 18.79 6.26 4.25
CA TRP A 174 20.16 5.75 4.30
C TRP A 174 20.65 5.24 2.94
N LEU A 175 19.79 4.57 2.17
CA LEU A 175 20.09 4.10 0.81
C LEU A 175 20.28 5.28 -0.16
N ALA A 176 19.39 6.28 -0.09
CA ALA A 176 19.47 7.47 -0.94
C ALA A 176 20.79 8.23 -0.74
N ASP A 177 21.26 8.38 0.50
CA ASP A 177 22.54 9.03 0.81
C ASP A 177 23.75 8.26 0.24
N ARG A 178 23.66 6.93 0.13
CA ARG A 178 24.77 6.06 -0.30
C ARG A 178 24.83 5.77 -1.79
N LEU A 179 23.67 5.76 -2.47
CA LEU A 179 23.53 5.20 -3.84
C LEU A 179 23.07 6.22 -4.89
N SER A 180 22.77 7.47 -4.50
CA SER A 180 22.19 8.50 -5.39
C SER A 180 23.06 8.96 -6.56
N ALA A 181 24.34 8.56 -6.61
CA ALA A 181 25.25 8.98 -7.67
C ALA A 181 25.07 8.23 -9.00
N GLU A 182 24.52 7.00 -8.98
CA GLU A 182 24.44 6.14 -10.16
C GLU A 182 22.99 5.79 -10.52
N PRO A 183 22.53 6.06 -11.76
CA PRO A 183 21.12 5.86 -12.15
C PRO A 183 20.67 4.39 -12.06
N VAL A 184 21.58 3.44 -12.26
CA VAL A 184 21.29 2.01 -12.09
C VAL A 184 21.11 1.65 -10.62
N ALA A 185 21.90 2.25 -9.73
CA ALA A 185 21.81 2.01 -8.30
C ALA A 185 20.49 2.59 -7.74
N ASP A 186 20.08 3.75 -8.22
CA ASP A 186 18.79 4.38 -7.90
C ASP A 186 17.58 3.53 -8.35
N LEU A 187 17.66 2.95 -9.54
CA LEU A 187 16.62 2.04 -10.03
C LEU A 187 16.49 0.79 -9.14
N LEU A 188 17.62 0.18 -8.78
CA LEU A 188 17.64 -1.04 -7.95
C LEU A 188 17.21 -0.75 -6.50
N SER A 189 17.67 0.35 -5.92
CA SER A 189 17.27 0.76 -4.57
C SER A 189 15.78 1.10 -4.55
N GLY A 190 15.26 1.85 -5.52
CA GLY A 190 13.85 2.17 -5.63
C GLY A 190 12.96 0.93 -5.79
N GLY A 191 13.38 -0.03 -6.63
CA GLY A 191 12.67 -1.32 -6.77
C GLY A 191 12.68 -2.15 -5.48
N LEU A 192 13.82 -2.20 -4.78
CA LEU A 192 13.94 -2.89 -3.50
C LEU A 192 13.10 -2.21 -2.42
N SER A 193 13.17 -0.88 -2.31
CA SER A 193 12.38 -0.08 -1.38
C SER A 193 10.88 -0.26 -1.63
N GLY A 194 10.44 -0.18 -2.88
CA GLY A 194 9.04 -0.46 -3.25
C GLY A 194 8.61 -1.86 -2.85
N LEU A 195 9.45 -2.87 -3.10
CA LEU A 195 9.19 -4.25 -2.69
C LEU A 195 9.08 -4.36 -1.15
N LEU A 196 10.00 -3.75 -0.41
CA LEU A 196 9.94 -3.73 1.06
C LEU A 196 8.70 -2.98 1.57
N GLN A 197 8.27 -1.93 0.87
CA GLN A 197 7.08 -1.16 1.21
C GLN A 197 5.78 -1.96 1.07
N LEU A 198 5.72 -2.93 0.15
CA LEU A 198 4.60 -3.87 0.04
C LEU A 198 4.38 -4.70 1.31
N PHE A 199 5.41 -4.84 2.16
CA PHE A 199 5.26 -5.48 3.46
C PHE A 199 4.23 -4.77 4.35
N VAL A 200 4.16 -3.43 4.28
CA VAL A 200 3.15 -2.64 5.01
C VAL A 200 1.74 -3.07 4.58
N SER A 201 1.51 -3.25 3.27
CA SER A 201 0.24 -3.73 2.74
C SER A 201 -0.09 -5.14 3.24
N VAL A 202 0.89 -6.04 3.33
CA VAL A 202 0.67 -7.37 3.92
C VAL A 202 0.30 -7.30 5.40
N VAL A 203 0.95 -6.43 6.18
CA VAL A 203 0.64 -6.22 7.60
C VAL A 203 -0.78 -5.68 7.77
N VAL A 204 -1.16 -4.67 6.99
CA VAL A 204 -2.50 -4.06 7.05
C VAL A 204 -3.56 -5.05 6.57
N PHE A 205 -3.31 -5.82 5.51
CA PHE A 205 -4.19 -6.91 5.06
C PHE A 205 -4.44 -7.93 6.17
N ARG A 206 -3.37 -8.40 6.84
CA ARG A 206 -3.49 -9.35 7.95
C ARG A 206 -4.28 -8.77 9.11
N TYR A 207 -4.04 -7.50 9.43
CA TYR A 207 -4.84 -6.81 10.42
C TYR A 207 -6.30 -6.76 10.00
N PHE A 208 -6.60 -6.34 8.77
CA PHE A 208 -7.95 -6.25 8.18
C PHE A 208 -8.71 -7.58 8.26
N MET A 209 -8.09 -8.69 7.87
CA MET A 209 -8.71 -10.02 7.96
C MET A 209 -9.05 -10.42 9.40
N LEU A 210 -8.20 -10.07 10.38
CA LEU A 210 -8.50 -10.32 11.81
C LEU A 210 -9.66 -9.48 12.32
N LEU A 211 -9.88 -8.30 11.73
CA LEU A 211 -11.04 -7.46 12.05
C LEU A 211 -12.33 -8.03 11.47
N GLU A 212 -12.29 -8.54 10.25
CA GLU A 212 -13.46 -9.18 9.63
C GLU A 212 -13.82 -10.50 10.31
N GLN A 213 -12.81 -11.24 10.79
CA GLN A 213 -13.02 -12.49 11.55
C GLN A 213 -13.53 -12.26 12.97
N ARG A 214 -13.46 -11.04 13.52
CA ARG A 214 -14.20 -10.70 14.73
C ARG A 214 -15.68 -10.68 14.33
N PRO A 215 -16.47 -11.68 14.72
CA PRO A 215 -17.89 -11.64 14.42
C PRO A 215 -18.46 -10.39 15.10
N GLN A 216 -19.52 -9.84 14.53
CA GLN A 216 -20.37 -8.79 15.10
C GLN A 216 -21.01 -9.26 16.42
N LEU A 217 -20.19 -9.56 17.44
CA LEU A 217 -20.56 -10.13 18.73
C LEU A 217 -21.12 -9.08 19.71
N GLU A 218 -21.67 -7.99 19.18
CA GLU A 218 -22.62 -7.17 19.92
C GLU A 218 -23.80 -6.88 19.00
N PRO A 219 -24.93 -7.61 19.13
CA PRO A 219 -26.22 -6.97 18.95
C PRO A 219 -26.24 -5.82 19.95
N ARG A 220 -26.31 -4.58 19.45
CA ARG A 220 -26.83 -3.48 20.24
C ARG A 220 -28.33 -3.72 20.41
N ASP A 221 -28.65 -4.63 21.32
CA ASP A 221 -29.98 -4.74 21.89
C ASP A 221 -30.04 -3.83 23.12
N HIS A 222 -31.00 -2.91 23.05
CA HIS A 222 -31.48 -1.92 24.02
C HIS A 222 -30.83 -0.53 24.01
#